data_AF-A0A662J7Y2-F1
#
_entry.id   AF-A0A662J7Y2-F1
#
_cell.length_a   1.000
_cell.length_b   1.000
_cell.length_c   1.000
_cell.angle_alpha   90.00
_cell.angle_beta   90.00
_cell.angle_gamma   90.00
#
_symmetry.space_group_name_H-M   'P 1'
#
loop_
_entity.id
_entity.type
_entity.pdbx_description
1 polymer ?
#
loop_
_entity_poly.entity_id
_entity_poly.type
_entity_poly.pdbx_seq_one_letter_code
_entity_poly.pdbx_strand_id
1 'polypeptide(L)'
;MVRLILVKTPLGMENIAASRIAELAGDAEVEAKPYGFPGLVLVKSSSKELASKIRGEVVEAEKVLVAEEVVPAELDSIAEAAAKVAKKLLPGAKSFAVKPVRRGSHSFTSIDVNVQARHLFTAEIGVPVHLKNPDKVVFVEILRD
;
A
#
# COMPACT_ATOMS: atom_id res chain seq x y z
N MET A 1 15.72 -4.67 -9.58
CA MET A 1 14.52 -3.82 -9.56
C MET A 1 14.32 -3.32 -8.15
N VAL A 2 14.29 -2.00 -7.97
CA VAL A 2 14.03 -1.37 -6.67
C VAL A 2 12.55 -1.47 -6.36
N ARG A 3 12.19 -1.80 -5.11
CA ARG A 3 10.82 -1.90 -4.62
C ARG A 3 10.58 -0.85 -3.55
N LEU A 4 9.38 -0.28 -3.57
CA LEU A 4 8.87 0.59 -2.51
C LEU A 4 8.12 -0.26 -1.49
N ILE A 5 8.41 -0.06 -0.21
CA ILE A 5 7.71 -0.69 0.90
C ILE A 5 7.22 0.43 1.81
N LEU A 6 5.91 0.47 2.06
CA LEU A 6 5.31 1.36 3.04
C LEU A 6 5.05 0.56 4.32
N VAL A 7 5.65 1.00 5.41
CA VAL A 7 5.46 0.40 6.74
C VAL A 7 4.58 1.33 7.57
N LYS A 8 3.50 0.79 8.13
CA LYS A 8 2.66 1.47 9.11
C LYS A 8 3.11 1.12 10.51
N THR A 9 3.15 2.13 11.38
CA THR A 9 3.59 2.01 12.77
C THR A 9 2.60 2.70 13.70
N PRO A 10 2.62 2.39 15.01
CA PRO A 10 2.01 3.26 16.00
C PRO A 10 2.58 4.68 15.89
N LEU A 11 1.77 5.68 16.20
CA LEU A 11 2.21 7.08 16.19
C LEU A 11 3.37 7.29 17.16
N GLY A 12 4.43 7.95 16.69
CA GLY A 12 5.64 8.22 17.48
C GLY A 12 6.71 7.12 17.41
N MET A 13 6.39 5.94 16.86
CA MET A 13 7.34 4.83 16.72
C MET A 13 8.09 4.82 15.39
N GLU A 14 7.86 5.80 14.50
CA GLU A 14 8.35 5.79 13.12
C GLU A 14 9.89 5.82 13.08
N ASN A 15 10.51 6.63 13.94
CA ASN A 15 11.97 6.74 14.00
C ASN A 15 12.62 5.45 14.50
N ILE A 16 12.01 4.79 15.49
CA ILE A 16 12.49 3.51 16.02
C ILE A 16 12.37 2.44 14.93
N ALA A 17 11.21 2.34 14.28
CA ALA A 17 10.98 1.43 13.18
C ALA A 17 11.99 1.67 12.03
N ALA A 18 12.17 2.93 11.63
CA ALA A 18 13.11 3.31 10.57
C ALA A 18 14.56 2.91 10.91
N SER A 19 15.02 3.17 12.13
CA SER A 19 16.37 2.78 12.58
C SER A 19 16.56 1.26 12.49
N ARG A 20 15.61 0.48 13.02
CA ARG A 20 15.66 -0.98 12.97
C ARG A 20 15.60 -1.52 11.55
N ILE A 21 14.78 -0.91 10.69
CA ILE A 21 14.70 -1.29 9.27
C ILE A 21 16.03 -0.99 8.57
N ALA A 22 16.66 0.15 8.83
CA ALA A 22 17.95 0.50 8.24
C ALA A 22 19.04 -0.52 8.60
N GLU A 23 19.09 -0.97 9.87
CA GLU A 23 20.00 -2.03 10.32
C GLU A 23 19.78 -3.36 9.56
N LEU A 24 18.53 -3.71 9.28
CA LEU A 24 18.19 -4.94 8.53
C LEU A 24 18.45 -4.83 7.02
N ALA A 25 18.33 -3.63 6.48
CA ALA A 25 18.27 -3.38 5.05
C ALA A 25 19.61 -3.02 4.41
N GLY A 26 20.62 -2.68 5.22
CA GLY A 26 21.92 -2.22 4.74
C GLY A 26 21.77 -0.92 3.94
N ASP A 27 21.92 -1.01 2.62
CA ASP A 27 21.95 0.15 1.71
C ASP A 27 20.57 0.67 1.28
N ALA A 28 19.50 0.32 1.99
CA ALA A 28 18.16 0.82 1.63
C ALA A 28 17.98 2.28 2.05
N GLU A 29 17.29 3.05 1.21
CA GLU A 29 16.82 4.38 1.62
C GLU A 29 15.62 4.17 2.55
N VAL A 30 15.70 4.68 3.78
CA VAL A 30 14.66 4.56 4.81
C VAL A 30 14.29 5.96 5.31
N GLU A 31 13.04 6.35 5.13
CA GLU A 31 12.51 7.65 5.52
C GLU A 31 11.40 7.48 6.55
N ALA A 32 11.63 7.94 7.78
CA ALA A 32 10.59 8.05 8.79
C ALA A 32 9.70 9.26 8.50
N LYS A 33 8.38 9.10 8.70
CA LYS A 33 7.37 10.15 8.48
C LYS A 33 7.50 10.78 7.07
N PRO A 34 7.41 9.98 5.99
CA PRO A 34 7.51 10.51 4.64
C PRO A 34 6.54 11.66 4.43
N TYR A 35 7.03 12.77 3.89
CA TYR A 35 6.27 14.02 3.69
C TYR A 35 5.70 14.63 4.98
N GLY A 36 6.25 14.29 6.15
CA GLY A 36 5.75 14.72 7.45
C GLY A 36 4.55 13.93 7.97
N PHE A 37 4.11 12.87 7.28
CA PHE A 37 2.94 12.10 7.71
C PHE A 37 3.28 11.09 8.82
N PRO A 38 2.73 11.22 10.03
CA PRO A 38 3.06 10.33 11.15
C PRO A 38 2.45 8.93 11.00
N GLY A 39 3.04 7.94 11.67
CA GLY A 39 2.67 6.53 11.63
C GLY A 39 3.12 5.80 10.37
N LEU A 40 4.11 6.34 9.65
CA LEU A 40 4.64 5.76 8.42
C LEU A 40 6.17 5.74 8.39
N VAL A 41 6.71 4.71 7.74
CA VAL A 41 8.10 4.66 7.24
C VAL A 41 8.05 4.25 5.78
N LEU A 42 8.76 5.00 4.94
CA LEU A 42 8.96 4.66 3.52
C LEU A 42 10.31 3.99 3.35
N VAL A 43 10.34 2.85 2.68
CA VAL A 43 11.55 2.08 2.45
C VAL A 43 11.70 1.81 0.97
N LYS A 44 12.88 2.08 0.43
CA LYS A 44 13.22 1.78 -0.96
C LYS A 44 14.41 0.85 -0.98
N SER A 45 14.19 -0.37 -1.45
CA SER A 45 15.20 -1.43 -1.41
C SER A 45 15.14 -2.32 -2.64
N SER A 46 16.29 -2.84 -3.07
CA SER A 46 16.39 -3.87 -4.10
C SER A 46 16.17 -5.30 -3.55
N SER A 47 16.18 -5.46 -2.22
CA SER A 47 16.04 -6.75 -1.55
C SER A 47 14.60 -7.27 -1.62
N LYS A 48 14.43 -8.48 -2.15
CA LYS A 48 13.12 -9.16 -2.20
C LYS A 48 12.66 -9.68 -0.83
N GLU A 49 13.60 -9.94 0.08
CA GLU A 49 13.34 -10.55 1.38
C GLU A 49 13.06 -9.51 2.47
N LEU A 50 13.44 -8.25 2.25
CA LEU A 50 13.37 -7.21 3.27
C LEU A 50 11.95 -7.07 3.86
N ALA A 51 10.92 -7.09 3.02
CA ALA A 51 9.54 -7.02 3.51
C ALA A 51 9.17 -8.17 4.46
N SER A 52 9.74 -9.37 4.26
CA SER A 52 9.52 -10.51 5.17
C SER A 52 10.30 -10.33 6.47
N LYS A 53 11.55 -9.86 6.40
CA LYS A 53 12.38 -9.57 7.58
C LYS A 53 11.74 -8.48 8.45
N ILE A 54 11.28 -7.38 7.85
CA ILE A 54 10.58 -6.32 8.58
C ILE A 54 9.37 -6.89 9.34
N ARG A 55 8.55 -7.74 8.70
CA ARG A 55 7.38 -8.36 9.35
C ARG A 55 7.76 -9.28 10.51
N GLY A 56 8.89 -9.97 10.43
CA GLY A 56 9.32 -10.93 11.46
C GLY A 56 10.10 -10.29 12.61
N GLU A 57 10.82 -9.19 12.35
CA GLU A 57 11.85 -8.68 13.26
C GLU A 57 11.53 -7.28 13.80
N VAL A 58 10.78 -6.44 13.08
CA VAL A 58 10.47 -5.06 13.49
C VAL A 58 9.11 -5.04 14.18
N VAL A 59 9.12 -5.00 15.51
CA VAL A 59 7.91 -5.09 16.35
C VAL A 59 6.97 -3.89 16.15
N GLU A 60 7.53 -2.74 15.82
CA GLU A 60 6.79 -1.49 15.56
C GLU A 60 6.05 -1.51 14.21
N ALA A 61 6.30 -2.49 13.33
CA ALA A 61 5.70 -2.58 12.01
C ALA A 61 4.34 -3.29 12.06
N GLU A 62 3.26 -2.54 12.28
CA GLU A 62 1.88 -3.06 12.29
C GLU A 62 1.46 -3.62 10.93
N LYS A 63 1.89 -2.96 9.85
CA LYS A 63 1.59 -3.38 8.49
C LYS A 63 2.75 -3.08 7.57
N VAL A 64 3.16 -4.08 6.79
CA VAL A 64 4.23 -3.96 5.80
C VAL A 64 3.63 -4.18 4.41
N LEU A 65 3.51 -3.09 3.65
CA LEU A 65 2.89 -3.06 2.33
C LEU A 65 3.97 -2.93 1.25
N VAL A 66 4.07 -3.92 0.37
CA VAL A 66 4.95 -3.84 -0.81
C VAL A 66 4.14 -3.23 -1.95
N ALA A 67 4.64 -2.15 -2.55
CA ALA A 67 3.96 -1.52 -3.69
C ALA A 67 4.12 -2.38 -4.94
N GLU A 68 3.00 -2.86 -5.49
CA GLU A 68 2.96 -3.56 -6.78
C GLU A 68 2.98 -2.57 -7.96
N GLU A 69 2.38 -1.38 -7.76
CA GLU A 69 2.35 -0.27 -8.72
C GLU A 69 2.49 1.05 -7.94
N VAL A 70 3.08 2.06 -8.57
CA VAL A 70 3.19 3.43 -8.05
C VAL A 70 2.80 4.37 -9.18
N VAL A 71 1.78 5.19 -8.95
CA VAL A 71 1.16 6.06 -9.97
C VAL A 71 0.89 7.45 -9.38
N PRO A 72 0.71 8.49 -10.22
CA PRO A 72 0.23 9.79 -9.77
C PRO A 72 -1.06 9.67 -8.97
N ALA A 73 -1.29 10.58 -8.01
CA ALA A 73 -2.49 10.58 -7.20
C ALA A 73 -3.69 11.18 -7.97
N GLU A 74 -4.06 10.54 -9.07
CA GLU A 74 -5.20 10.87 -9.91
C GLU A 74 -6.19 9.70 -9.91
N LEU A 75 -7.49 10.00 -9.97
CA LEU A 75 -8.54 8.99 -9.80
C LEU A 75 -8.42 7.84 -10.81
N ASP A 76 -8.23 8.17 -12.09
CA ASP A 76 -8.14 7.19 -13.18
C ASP A 76 -6.85 6.39 -13.09
N SER A 77 -5.71 7.07 -12.90
CA SER A 77 -4.40 6.45 -12.70
C SER A 77 -4.42 5.44 -11.54
N ILE A 78 -5.02 5.81 -10.41
CA ILE A 78 -5.19 4.93 -9.23
C ILE A 78 -6.09 3.73 -9.58
N ALA A 79 -7.23 3.97 -10.23
CA ALA A 79 -8.22 2.94 -10.51
C ALA A 79 -7.69 1.90 -11.51
N GLU A 80 -6.99 2.34 -12.56
CA GLU A 80 -6.32 1.48 -13.54
C GLU A 80 -5.20 0.65 -12.90
N ALA A 81 -4.34 1.26 -12.07
CA ALA A 81 -3.31 0.55 -11.35
C ALA A 81 -3.91 -0.51 -10.41
N ALA A 82 -4.98 -0.17 -9.69
CA ALA A 82 -5.68 -1.10 -8.83
C ALA A 82 -6.28 -2.27 -9.65
N ALA A 83 -6.92 -1.99 -10.79
CA ALA A 83 -7.43 -2.97 -11.78
C ALA A 83 -6.34 -3.96 -12.21
N LYS A 84 -5.19 -3.45 -12.62
CA LYS A 84 -4.03 -4.24 -13.04
C LYS A 84 -3.50 -5.14 -11.92
N VAL A 85 -3.32 -4.59 -10.72
CA VAL A 85 -2.87 -5.36 -9.54
C VAL A 85 -3.87 -6.46 -9.18
N ALA A 86 -5.15 -6.15 -9.22
CA ALA A 86 -6.19 -7.12 -8.93
C ALA A 86 -6.24 -8.25 -9.97
N LYS A 87 -6.15 -7.96 -11.28
CA LYS A 87 -6.06 -8.99 -12.32
C LYS A 87 -4.90 -9.96 -12.10
N LYS A 88 -3.77 -9.44 -11.62
CA LYS A 88 -2.56 -10.23 -11.32
C LYS A 88 -2.68 -11.06 -10.04
N LEU A 89 -3.32 -10.54 -9.00
CA LEU A 89 -3.27 -11.10 -7.64
C LEU A 89 -4.58 -11.75 -7.16
N LEU A 90 -5.71 -11.51 -7.84
CA LEU A 90 -7.01 -12.11 -7.54
C LEU A 90 -7.36 -13.41 -8.27
N PRO A 91 -6.56 -14.02 -9.19
CA PRO A 91 -6.91 -15.34 -9.71
C PRO A 91 -7.20 -16.35 -8.59
N GLY A 92 -8.40 -16.95 -8.62
CA GLY A 92 -8.88 -17.88 -7.60
C GLY A 92 -9.51 -17.24 -6.35
N ALA A 93 -9.58 -15.91 -6.26
CA ALA A 93 -10.24 -15.22 -5.15
C ALA A 93 -11.77 -15.30 -5.28
N LYS A 94 -12.45 -15.53 -4.15
CA LYS A 94 -13.92 -15.59 -4.10
C LYS A 94 -14.57 -14.21 -4.05
N SER A 95 -13.88 -13.25 -3.44
CA SER A 95 -14.34 -11.86 -3.32
C SER A 95 -13.18 -10.94 -3.00
N PHE A 96 -13.34 -9.64 -3.21
CA PHE A 96 -12.33 -8.68 -2.82
C PHE A 96 -12.89 -7.36 -2.29
N ALA A 97 -12.04 -6.53 -1.69
CA ALA A 97 -12.35 -5.14 -1.38
C ALA A 97 -11.15 -4.24 -1.64
N VAL A 98 -11.44 -2.98 -1.97
CA VAL A 98 -10.45 -1.91 -2.04
C VAL A 98 -10.45 -1.17 -0.70
N LYS A 99 -9.27 -0.90 -0.16
CA LYS A 99 -9.12 -0.09 1.05
C LYS A 99 -8.18 1.09 0.77
N PRO A 100 -8.72 2.20 0.25
CA PRO A 100 -7.93 3.41 0.09
C PRO A 100 -7.68 4.08 1.43
N VAL A 101 -6.44 4.50 1.65
CA VAL A 101 -6.03 5.37 2.75
C VAL A 101 -5.39 6.59 2.13
N ARG A 102 -5.91 7.75 2.47
CA ARG A 102 -5.55 9.02 1.83
C ARG A 102 -4.92 9.94 2.87
N ARG A 103 -3.74 10.49 2.55
CA ARG A 103 -2.98 11.40 3.40
C ARG A 103 -2.56 12.61 2.58
N GLY A 104 -3.00 13.80 3.01
CA GLY A 104 -2.88 15.05 2.27
C GLY A 104 -4.21 15.55 1.73
N SER A 105 -4.14 16.50 0.79
CA SER A 105 -5.29 17.13 0.14
C SER A 105 -5.39 16.65 -1.30
N HIS A 106 -6.60 16.29 -1.72
CA HIS A 106 -6.88 15.80 -3.08
C HIS A 106 -8.22 16.37 -3.57
N SER A 107 -8.38 16.45 -4.88
CA SER A 107 -9.64 16.83 -5.54
C SER A 107 -10.73 15.76 -5.45
N PHE A 108 -10.40 14.56 -4.95
CA PHE A 108 -11.30 13.42 -4.80
C PHE A 108 -11.29 12.87 -3.39
N THR A 109 -12.29 12.04 -3.09
CA THR A 109 -12.47 11.36 -1.81
C THR A 109 -12.13 9.87 -1.90
N SER A 110 -11.98 9.23 -0.74
CA SER A 110 -11.86 7.77 -0.67
C SER A 110 -13.11 7.03 -1.18
N ILE A 111 -14.27 7.70 -1.18
CA ILE A 111 -15.51 7.16 -1.76
C ILE A 111 -15.38 7.13 -3.28
N ASP A 112 -14.90 8.22 -3.89
CA ASP A 112 -14.70 8.30 -5.34
C ASP A 112 -13.72 7.23 -5.82
N VAL A 113 -12.60 7.03 -5.11
CA VAL A 113 -11.63 5.96 -5.41
C VAL A 113 -12.31 4.58 -5.36
N ASN A 114 -13.14 4.33 -4.35
CA ASN A 114 -13.88 3.07 -4.26
C ASN A 114 -14.86 2.89 -5.42
N VAL A 115 -15.61 3.93 -5.78
CA VAL A 115 -16.60 3.90 -6.87
C VAL A 115 -15.89 3.61 -8.20
N GLN A 116 -14.83 4.35 -8.52
CA GLN A 116 -14.12 4.22 -9.79
C GLN A 116 -13.43 2.86 -9.92
N ALA A 117 -12.73 2.43 -8.87
CA ALA A 117 -12.04 1.15 -8.90
C ALA A 117 -13.05 -0.01 -9.06
N ARG A 118 -14.19 0.01 -8.35
CA ARG A 118 -15.27 -1.00 -8.49
C ARG A 118 -15.82 -1.10 -9.90
N HIS A 119 -16.00 0.03 -10.58
CA HIS A 119 -16.49 0.07 -11.94
C HIS A 119 -15.56 -0.71 -12.87
N LEU A 120 -14.25 -0.41 -12.83
CA LEU A 120 -13.24 -1.12 -13.62
C LEU A 120 -13.17 -2.61 -13.25
N PHE A 121 -13.19 -2.96 -11.97
CA PHE A 121 -13.07 -4.36 -11.55
C PHE A 121 -14.24 -5.25 -11.98
N THR A 122 -15.46 -4.72 -11.91
CA THR A 122 -16.67 -5.47 -12.27
C THR A 122 -16.69 -5.74 -13.76
N ALA A 123 -16.24 -4.79 -14.58
CA ALA A 123 -16.14 -4.94 -16.02
C ALA A 123 -15.06 -5.96 -16.44
N GLU A 124 -13.95 -6.02 -15.70
CA GLU A 124 -12.75 -6.71 -16.20
C GLU A 124 -12.37 -8.02 -15.49
N ILE A 125 -12.76 -8.22 -14.21
CA ILE A 125 -12.20 -9.29 -13.36
C ILE A 125 -13.24 -10.37 -13.03
N GLY A 126 -14.53 -10.04 -13.01
CA GLY A 126 -15.59 -11.00 -12.70
C GLY A 126 -15.61 -11.53 -11.26
N VAL A 127 -14.76 -11.00 -10.37
CA VAL A 127 -14.75 -11.33 -8.93
C VAL A 127 -15.65 -10.34 -8.20
N PRO A 128 -16.58 -10.79 -7.32
CA PRO A 128 -17.51 -9.89 -6.64
C PRO A 128 -16.83 -9.08 -5.53
N VAL A 129 -17.34 -7.87 -5.30
CA VAL A 129 -16.88 -6.99 -4.21
C VAL A 129 -17.59 -7.35 -2.90
N HIS A 130 -16.84 -7.55 -1.83
CA HIS A 130 -17.39 -7.84 -0.50
C HIS A 130 -16.74 -7.00 0.59
N LEU A 131 -17.42 -5.92 1.03
CA LEU A 131 -16.85 -4.91 1.92
C LEU A 131 -16.51 -5.39 3.34
N LYS A 132 -17.32 -6.28 3.90
CA LYS A 132 -17.22 -6.67 5.32
C LYS A 132 -16.15 -7.73 5.55
N ASN A 133 -16.22 -8.82 4.78
CA ASN A 133 -15.33 -9.97 4.86
C ASN A 133 -14.87 -10.42 3.46
N PRO A 134 -13.99 -9.64 2.80
CA PRO A 134 -13.43 -10.02 1.51
C PRO A 134 -12.41 -11.16 1.65
N ASP A 135 -12.31 -12.02 0.65
CA ASP A 135 -11.24 -13.02 0.56
C ASP A 135 -9.86 -12.36 0.34
N LYS A 136 -9.82 -11.30 -0.48
CA LYS A 136 -8.60 -10.49 -0.72
C LYS A 136 -8.83 -8.99 -0.56
N VAL A 137 -7.82 -8.27 -0.13
CA VAL A 137 -7.86 -6.81 0.00
C VAL A 137 -6.80 -6.17 -0.88
N VAL A 138 -7.22 -5.23 -1.72
CA VAL A 138 -6.34 -4.33 -2.46
C VAL A 138 -6.17 -3.05 -1.64
N PHE A 139 -4.99 -2.86 -1.06
CA PHE A 139 -4.66 -1.63 -0.35
C PHE A 139 -4.20 -0.56 -1.35
N VAL A 140 -4.74 0.65 -1.21
CA VAL A 140 -4.34 1.81 -1.99
C VAL A 140 -3.89 2.88 -1.01
N GLU A 141 -2.60 3.20 -0.99
CA GLU A 141 -2.04 4.21 -0.09
C GLU A 141 -1.71 5.44 -0.93
N ILE A 142 -2.44 6.53 -0.69
CA ILE A 142 -2.32 7.78 -1.43
C ILE A 142 -1.62 8.78 -0.52
N LEU A 143 -0.38 9.10 -0.86
CA LEU A 143 0.45 10.06 -0.15
C LEU A 143 0.65 11.26 -1.07
N ARG A 144 0.28 12.45 -0.59
CA ARG A 144 0.38 13.71 -1.36
C ARG A 144 -0.45 13.72 -2.65
N ASP A 145 -0.49 14.90 -3.26
CA ASP A 145 -1.06 15.24 -4.55
C ASP A 145 -0.23 14.72 -5.74
#